data_AF-A0A8T1WP60-F1
#
_entry.id   AF-A0A8T1WP60-F1
#
_cell.length_a   1.000
_cell.length_b   1.000
_cell.length_c   1.000
_cell.angle_alpha   90.00
_cell.angle_beta   90.00
_cell.angle_gamma   90.00
#
_symmetry.space_group_name_H-M   'P 1'
#
loop_
_entity.id
_entity.type
_entity.pdbx_description
1 polymer ?
#
loop_
_entity_poly.entity_id
_entity_poly.type
_entity_poly.pdbx_seq_one_letter_code
_entity_poly.pdbx_strand_id
1 'polypeptide(L)'
;MVMELTRQVIDFIEYAIDPKTVVGSDTDNPKHVTSPEDAYLRDYILLQSPTLPFAIGAIVVKVICWKDTLSCRKAVLLGDKLVNALNADAKFHSLLGRDIFSAALQGILREHVGHVKEDGLKWEIINLARNIYCRLTLGLTPVEECKGIDPCNQPPRPASLLCTAPREILLSLPDVTPPQVDALDTLLREKHSMKTQKNAFKELLELPILVIRREEALASGSTSPVSSILGGTSKKIFDLPEKLVIPGKEFEAQVKWHQVHNSNLDTQSLFGAQ
;
A
#
# COMPACT_ATOMS: atom_id res chain seq x y z
N MET A 1 5.04 20.24 -12.60
CA MET A 1 4.13 21.24 -12.00
C MET A 1 2.94 20.60 -11.30
N VAL A 2 2.11 19.80 -11.98
CA VAL A 2 0.91 19.18 -11.35
C VAL A 2 1.25 18.21 -10.20
N MET A 3 2.24 17.32 -10.37
CA MET A 3 2.64 16.39 -9.31
C MET A 3 3.19 17.10 -8.05
N GLU A 4 3.95 18.18 -8.25
CA GLU A 4 4.54 18.95 -7.15
C GLU A 4 3.46 19.69 -6.36
N LEU A 5 2.51 20.32 -7.06
CA LEU A 5 1.34 20.93 -6.43
C LEU A 5 0.56 19.92 -5.60
N THR A 6 0.39 18.69 -6.09
CA THR A 6 -0.30 17.63 -5.33
C THR A 6 0.42 17.23 -4.07
N ARG A 7 1.74 17.06 -4.14
CA ARG A 7 2.54 16.76 -2.94
C ARG A 7 2.36 17.86 -1.91
N GLN A 8 2.47 19.12 -2.31
CA GLN A 8 2.26 20.27 -1.42
C GLN A 8 0.84 20.33 -0.83
N VAL A 9 -0.19 20.03 -1.64
CA VAL A 9 -1.58 19.98 -1.16
C VAL A 9 -1.76 18.86 -0.13
N ILE A 10 -1.21 17.67 -0.39
CA ILE A 10 -1.31 16.55 0.54
C ILE A 10 -0.51 16.79 1.81
N ASP A 11 0.67 17.40 1.71
CA ASP A 11 1.48 17.82 2.85
C ASP A 11 0.72 18.82 3.71
N PHE A 12 0.11 19.84 3.09
CA PHE A 12 -0.73 20.81 3.78
C PHE A 12 -1.89 20.15 4.55
N ILE A 13 -2.58 19.20 3.91
CA ILE A 13 -3.66 18.44 4.55
C ILE A 13 -3.12 17.57 5.69
N GLU A 14 -1.96 16.93 5.51
CA GLU A 14 -1.31 16.13 6.54
C GLU A 14 -0.99 16.99 7.77
N TYR A 15 -0.40 18.17 7.58
CA TYR A 15 -0.13 19.09 8.68
C TYR A 15 -1.39 19.56 9.39
N ALA A 16 -2.51 19.71 8.68
CA ALA A 16 -3.78 20.13 9.28
C ALA A 16 -4.46 19.02 10.11
N ILE A 17 -4.25 17.75 9.77
CA ILE A 17 -4.99 16.60 10.34
C ILE A 17 -4.13 15.75 11.29
N ASP A 18 -2.84 15.63 11.01
CA ASP A 18 -1.86 14.90 11.81
C ASP A 18 -0.64 15.78 12.13
N PRO A 19 -0.84 16.95 12.77
CA PRO A 19 0.25 17.84 13.19
C PRO A 19 1.16 17.12 14.20
N LYS A 20 2.36 16.79 13.71
CA LYS A 20 3.43 16.19 14.52
C LYS A 20 4.49 17.24 14.76
N THR A 21 4.61 17.70 16.01
CA THR A 21 5.79 18.45 16.45
C THR A 21 6.82 17.47 17.01
N VAL A 22 8.07 17.59 16.55
CA VAL A 22 9.17 16.80 17.08
C VAL A 22 9.72 17.51 18.31
N VAL A 23 9.61 16.89 19.47
CA VAL A 23 10.17 17.39 20.73
C VAL A 23 11.43 16.59 21.05
N GLY A 24 12.54 17.29 21.35
CA GLY A 24 13.81 16.67 21.72
C GLY A 24 14.62 16.17 20.52
N SER A 25 14.75 17.00 19.47
CA SER A 25 15.56 16.71 18.27
C SER A 25 17.00 16.27 18.58
N ASP A 26 17.51 16.68 19.74
CA ASP A 26 18.88 16.45 20.17
C ASP A 26 19.03 15.21 21.07
N THR A 27 17.97 14.41 21.22
CA THR A 27 17.98 13.16 22.00
C THR A 27 17.92 11.95 21.07
N ASP A 28 18.52 10.82 21.49
CA ASP A 28 18.53 9.57 20.72
C ASP A 28 17.11 9.01 20.41
N ASN A 29 16.06 9.56 21.05
CA ASN A 29 14.67 9.15 20.86
C ASN A 29 13.74 10.37 20.77
N PRO A 30 13.72 11.09 19.62
CA PRO A 30 12.82 12.21 19.42
C PRO A 30 11.36 11.76 19.55
N LYS A 31 10.54 12.51 20.29
CA LYS A 31 9.12 12.20 20.47
C LYS A 31 8.26 13.10 19.59
N HIS A 32 7.34 12.50 18.84
CA HIS A 32 6.28 13.24 18.17
C HIS A 32 5.17 13.55 19.17
N VAL A 33 4.94 14.84 19.42
CA VAL A 33 3.87 15.35 20.29
C VAL A 33 2.96 16.24 19.44
N THR A 34 1.65 16.19 19.71
CA THR A 34 0.70 17.14 19.13
C THR A 34 0.41 18.23 20.15
N SER A 35 0.53 19.49 19.77
CA SER A 35 0.20 20.59 20.68
C SER A 35 -1.31 20.64 20.97
N PRO A 36 -1.75 21.22 22.10
CA PRO A 36 -3.18 21.36 22.38
C PRO A 36 -3.94 22.19 21.34
N GLU A 37 -3.30 23.24 20.80
CA GLU A 37 -3.87 24.10 19.75
C GLU A 37 -4.08 23.33 18.44
N ASP A 38 -3.08 22.54 18.06
CA ASP A 38 -3.14 21.67 16.90
C ASP A 38 -4.21 20.58 17.03
N ALA A 39 -4.35 20.00 18.23
CA ALA A 39 -5.40 19.04 18.51
C ALA A 39 -6.80 19.67 18.40
N TYR A 40 -6.97 20.89 18.92
CA TYR A 40 -8.22 21.64 18.79
C TYR A 40 -8.55 21.95 17.32
N LEU A 41 -7.56 22.40 16.53
CA LEU A 41 -7.75 22.67 15.11
C LEU A 41 -8.13 21.41 14.34
N ARG A 42 -7.43 20.29 14.58
CA ARG A 42 -7.78 19.00 14.00
C ARG A 42 -9.22 18.61 14.33
N ASP A 43 -9.63 18.71 15.59
CA ASP A 43 -10.97 18.32 16.02
C ASP A 43 -12.03 19.25 15.43
N TYR A 44 -11.73 20.54 15.27
CA TYR A 44 -12.58 21.46 14.53
C TYR A 44 -12.75 21.03 13.06
N ILE A 45 -11.63 20.75 12.37
CA ILE A 45 -11.63 20.34 10.96
C ILE A 45 -12.39 19.03 10.76
N LEU A 46 -12.16 18.03 11.61
CA LEU A 46 -12.69 16.68 11.44
C LEU A 46 -14.10 16.49 12.01
N LEU A 47 -14.40 17.06 13.17
CA LEU A 47 -15.60 16.72 13.94
C LEU A 47 -16.65 17.84 13.94
N GLN A 48 -16.21 19.10 13.97
CA GLN A 48 -17.11 20.25 14.07
C GLN A 48 -17.51 20.81 12.70
N SER A 49 -16.60 20.79 11.73
CA SER A 49 -16.87 21.30 10.39
C SER A 49 -17.82 20.38 9.62
N PRO A 50 -18.89 20.93 9.01
CA PRO A 50 -19.84 20.13 8.23
C PRO A 50 -19.30 19.71 6.85
N THR A 51 -18.27 20.39 6.33
CA THR A 51 -17.83 20.25 4.92
C THR A 51 -16.39 19.82 4.75
N LEU A 52 -15.49 20.24 5.65
CA LEU A 52 -14.06 19.96 5.51
C LEU A 52 -13.73 18.47 5.46
N PRO A 53 -14.32 17.58 6.30
CA PRO A 53 -14.01 16.15 6.24
C PRO A 53 -14.35 15.53 4.88
N PHE A 54 -15.46 15.97 4.27
CA PHE A 54 -15.87 15.51 2.94
C PHE A 54 -14.94 16.03 1.84
N ALA A 55 -14.53 17.30 1.92
CA ALA A 55 -13.58 17.88 0.95
C ALA A 55 -12.22 17.16 1.02
N ILE A 56 -11.71 16.93 2.23
CA ILE A 56 -10.48 16.17 2.47
C ILE A 56 -10.63 14.74 1.93
N GLY A 57 -11.73 14.06 2.27
CA GLY A 57 -12.00 12.70 1.79
C GLY A 57 -12.05 12.60 0.27
N ALA A 58 -12.67 13.57 -0.41
CA ALA A 58 -12.68 13.64 -1.87
C ALA A 58 -11.27 13.78 -2.47
N ILE A 59 -10.40 14.58 -1.85
CA ILE A 59 -8.99 14.71 -2.27
C ILE A 59 -8.26 13.38 -2.07
N VAL A 60 -8.40 12.76 -0.90
CA VAL A 60 -7.80 11.45 -0.57
C VAL A 60 -8.21 10.39 -1.59
N VAL A 61 -9.50 10.29 -1.92
CA VAL A 61 -10.05 9.36 -2.93
C VAL A 61 -9.33 9.52 -4.27
N LYS A 62 -9.10 10.76 -4.72
CA LYS A 62 -8.42 11.01 -5.99
C LYS A 62 -6.92 10.67 -5.94
N VAL A 63 -6.25 11.00 -4.84
CA VAL A 63 -4.79 10.83 -4.72
C VAL A 63 -4.40 9.37 -4.50
N ILE A 64 -5.20 8.56 -3.79
CA ILE A 64 -4.93 7.12 -3.62
C ILE A 64 -4.78 6.41 -4.98
N CYS A 65 -5.59 6.79 -5.98
CA CYS A 65 -5.55 6.18 -7.30
C CYS A 65 -4.53 6.82 -8.26
N TRP A 66 -3.69 7.74 -7.77
CA TRP A 66 -2.73 8.45 -8.61
C TRP A 66 -1.39 7.69 -8.73
N LYS A 67 -0.59 8.09 -9.73
CA LYS A 67 0.66 7.44 -10.12
C LYS A 67 1.81 7.73 -9.14
N ASP A 68 1.72 8.85 -8.41
CA ASP A 68 2.78 9.27 -7.50
C ASP A 68 2.70 8.50 -6.17
N THR A 69 3.59 7.53 -5.99
CA THR A 69 3.67 6.66 -4.82
C THR A 69 3.76 7.44 -3.51
N LEU A 70 4.50 8.56 -3.48
CA LEU A 70 4.68 9.37 -2.26
C LEU A 70 3.37 10.03 -1.83
N SER A 71 2.70 10.72 -2.76
CA SER A 71 1.38 11.32 -2.49
C SER A 71 0.34 10.26 -2.13
N CYS A 72 0.35 9.11 -2.82
CA CYS A 72 -0.53 7.99 -2.52
C CYS A 72 -0.33 7.48 -1.09
N ARG A 73 0.93 7.20 -0.68
CA ARG A 73 1.25 6.77 0.70
C ARG A 73 0.69 7.74 1.74
N LYS A 74 0.91 9.05 1.56
CA LYS A 74 0.38 10.06 2.47
C LYS A 74 -1.15 10.09 2.49
N ALA A 75 -1.80 10.01 1.32
CA ALA A 75 -3.26 9.96 1.23
C ALA A 75 -3.83 8.70 1.90
N VAL A 76 -3.16 7.54 1.81
CA VAL A 76 -3.56 6.31 2.49
C VAL A 76 -3.47 6.46 4.00
N LEU A 77 -2.37 7.03 4.52
CA LEU A 77 -2.21 7.31 5.94
C LEU A 77 -3.25 8.31 6.45
N LEU A 78 -3.55 9.36 5.68
CA LEU A 78 -4.62 10.31 5.99
C LEU A 78 -6.00 9.62 5.98
N GLY A 79 -6.26 8.75 5.00
CA GLY A 79 -7.46 7.92 4.95
C GLY A 79 -7.64 7.11 6.23
N ASP A 80 -6.55 6.52 6.76
CA ASP A 80 -6.60 5.76 8.01
C ASP A 80 -6.97 6.65 9.20
N LYS A 81 -6.41 7.87 9.27
CA LYS A 81 -6.74 8.87 10.30
C LYS A 81 -8.20 9.32 10.21
N LEU A 82 -8.73 9.56 9.01
CA LEU A 82 -10.14 9.88 8.80
C LEU A 82 -11.04 8.75 9.30
N VAL A 83 -10.71 7.49 8.99
CA VAL A 83 -11.49 6.33 9.44
C VAL A 83 -11.49 6.26 10.97
N ASN A 84 -10.33 6.41 11.61
CA ASN A 84 -10.22 6.36 13.06
C ASN A 84 -10.98 7.49 13.78
N ALA A 85 -11.09 8.67 13.16
CA ALA A 85 -11.79 9.82 13.73
C ALA A 85 -13.29 9.84 13.44
N LEU A 86 -13.72 9.34 12.27
CA LEU A 86 -15.05 9.60 11.71
C LEU A 86 -15.97 8.37 11.66
N ASN A 87 -15.47 7.16 11.92
CA ASN A 87 -16.26 5.92 11.77
C ASN A 87 -17.54 5.86 12.62
N ALA A 88 -17.56 6.56 13.76
CA ALA A 88 -18.70 6.56 14.68
C ALA A 88 -19.91 7.35 14.14
N ASP A 89 -19.70 8.34 13.28
CA ASP A 89 -20.77 9.23 12.79
C ASP A 89 -21.30 8.75 11.43
N ALA A 90 -22.60 8.41 11.42
CA ALA A 90 -23.29 7.85 10.27
C ALA A 90 -23.22 8.72 9.00
N LYS A 91 -23.08 10.04 9.14
CA LYS A 91 -22.99 10.94 7.98
C LYS A 91 -21.75 10.70 7.12
N PHE A 92 -20.70 10.11 7.68
CA PHE A 92 -19.45 9.81 6.97
C PHE A 92 -19.38 8.37 6.44
N HIS A 93 -20.34 7.50 6.77
CA HIS A 93 -20.29 6.08 6.39
C HIS A 93 -20.23 5.88 4.88
N SER A 94 -20.93 6.70 4.09
CA SER A 94 -20.82 6.65 2.63
C SER A 94 -19.41 7.03 2.15
N LEU A 95 -18.84 8.11 2.68
CA LEU A 95 -17.50 8.56 2.30
C LEU A 95 -16.45 7.48 2.61
N LEU A 96 -16.47 6.94 3.84
CA LEU A 96 -15.49 5.94 4.28
C LEU A 96 -15.69 4.60 3.57
N GLY A 97 -16.94 4.10 3.59
CA GLY A 97 -17.27 2.74 3.17
C GLY A 97 -17.46 2.56 1.67
N ARG A 98 -17.95 3.58 0.97
CA ARG A 98 -18.11 3.53 -0.49
C ARG A 98 -16.93 4.17 -1.19
N ASP A 99 -16.64 5.44 -0.89
CA ASP A 99 -15.71 6.21 -1.72
C ASP A 99 -14.24 5.86 -1.43
N ILE A 100 -13.80 5.98 -0.16
CA ILE A 100 -12.42 5.68 0.22
C ILE A 100 -12.11 4.19 0.08
N PHE A 101 -13.03 3.31 0.48
CA PHE A 101 -12.85 1.86 0.30
C PHE A 101 -12.70 1.47 -1.17
N SER A 102 -13.55 2.01 -2.05
CA SER A 102 -13.42 1.76 -3.50
C SER A 102 -12.10 2.30 -4.04
N ALA A 103 -11.67 3.49 -3.61
CA ALA A 103 -10.38 4.06 -4.02
C ALA A 103 -9.20 3.17 -3.58
N ALA A 104 -9.24 2.66 -2.35
CA ALA A 104 -8.22 1.73 -1.84
C ALA A 104 -8.17 0.44 -2.67
N LEU A 105 -9.32 -0.18 -2.94
CA LEU A 105 -9.37 -1.36 -3.80
C LEU A 105 -8.90 -1.07 -5.22
N GLN A 106 -9.32 0.04 -5.82
CA GLN A 106 -8.83 0.45 -7.14
C GLN A 106 -7.30 0.65 -7.15
N GLY A 107 -6.74 1.25 -6.09
CA GLY A 107 -5.30 1.40 -5.93
C GLY A 107 -4.55 0.07 -5.87
N ILE A 108 -5.13 -0.95 -5.21
CA ILE A 108 -4.58 -2.31 -5.15
C ILE A 108 -4.73 -3.04 -6.49
N LEU A 109 -5.90 -2.96 -7.11
CA LEU A 109 -6.25 -3.75 -8.30
C LEU A 109 -5.58 -3.22 -9.57
N ARG A 110 -5.47 -1.89 -9.71
CA ARG A 110 -4.86 -1.21 -10.87
C ARG A 110 -3.38 -0.88 -10.66
N GLU A 111 -2.72 -1.62 -9.78
CA GLU A 111 -1.34 -1.38 -9.35
C GLU A 111 -0.46 -1.01 -10.56
N HIS A 112 0.18 0.16 -10.48
CA HIS A 112 1.03 0.69 -11.53
C HIS A 112 2.16 -0.30 -11.84
N VAL A 113 2.03 -0.96 -12.99
CA VAL A 113 2.99 -1.82 -13.69
C VAL A 113 4.42 -1.77 -13.14
N GLY A 114 4.73 -2.64 -12.17
CA GLY A 114 5.74 -3.67 -12.39
C GLY A 114 7.18 -3.50 -11.92
N HIS A 115 7.57 -2.66 -10.94
CA HIS A 115 9.02 -2.53 -10.57
C HIS A 115 9.46 -2.87 -9.15
N VAL A 116 8.60 -3.30 -8.22
CA VAL A 116 9.07 -3.86 -6.94
C VAL A 116 8.17 -5.01 -6.52
N LYS A 117 8.75 -6.20 -6.35
CA LYS A 117 8.04 -7.47 -6.18
C LYS A 117 7.09 -7.54 -4.97
N GLU A 118 7.20 -6.66 -3.96
CA GLU A 118 6.37 -6.67 -2.75
C GLU A 118 6.36 -5.26 -2.10
N ASP A 119 5.63 -4.31 -2.67
CA ASP A 119 5.78 -2.89 -2.30
C ASP A 119 5.07 -2.54 -0.97
N GLY A 120 5.76 -1.83 -0.08
CA GLY A 120 5.24 -1.42 1.24
C GLY A 120 3.94 -0.61 1.15
N LEU A 121 3.75 0.14 0.05
CA LEU A 121 2.51 0.87 -0.22
C LEU A 121 1.30 -0.06 -0.37
N LYS A 122 1.44 -1.21 -1.03
CA LYS A 122 0.34 -2.18 -1.16
C LYS A 122 -0.15 -2.61 0.22
N TRP A 123 0.78 -2.88 1.13
CA TRP A 123 0.46 -3.25 2.50
C TRP A 123 -0.19 -2.12 3.32
N GLU A 124 0.14 -0.87 3.03
CA GLU A 124 -0.51 0.30 3.61
C GLU A 124 -1.95 0.44 3.09
N ILE A 125 -2.18 0.28 1.78
CA ILE A 125 -3.53 0.34 1.19
C ILE A 125 -4.39 -0.82 1.68
N ILE A 126 -3.84 -2.04 1.75
CA ILE A 126 -4.52 -3.20 2.35
C ILE A 126 -4.87 -2.91 3.81
N ASN A 127 -3.98 -2.26 4.57
CA ASN A 127 -4.26 -1.90 5.94
C ASN A 127 -5.42 -0.91 6.06
N LEU A 128 -5.49 0.09 5.18
CA LEU A 128 -6.60 1.04 5.11
C LEU A 128 -7.93 0.32 4.80
N ALA A 129 -7.96 -0.52 3.75
CA ALA A 129 -9.13 -1.29 3.39
C ALA A 129 -9.60 -2.18 4.55
N ARG A 130 -8.65 -2.86 5.21
CA ARG A 130 -8.89 -3.66 6.41
C ARG A 130 -9.48 -2.82 7.54
N ASN A 131 -8.92 -1.65 7.82
CA ASN A 131 -9.38 -0.78 8.92
C ASN A 131 -10.82 -0.30 8.67
N ILE A 132 -11.13 0.15 7.45
CA ILE A 132 -12.50 0.51 7.04
C ILE A 132 -13.44 -0.68 7.26
N TYR A 133 -13.08 -1.85 6.76
CA TYR A 133 -13.95 -3.02 6.83
C TYR A 133 -14.19 -3.49 8.28
N CYS A 134 -13.14 -3.57 9.09
CA CYS A 134 -13.25 -3.96 10.50
C CYS A 134 -14.15 -2.97 11.26
N ARG A 135 -13.86 -1.66 11.19
CA ARG A 135 -14.61 -0.66 11.95
C ARG A 135 -16.02 -0.43 11.45
N LEU A 136 -16.18 -0.31 10.14
CA LEU A 136 -17.45 0.08 9.54
C LEU A 136 -18.36 -1.13 9.28
N THR A 137 -17.85 -2.17 8.62
CA THR A 137 -18.65 -3.34 8.23
C THR A 137 -18.86 -4.31 9.38
N LEU A 138 -17.86 -4.49 10.23
CA LEU A 138 -17.93 -5.47 11.33
C LEU A 138 -18.18 -4.82 12.69
N GLY A 139 -18.04 -3.50 12.83
CA GLY A 139 -18.18 -2.81 14.12
C GLY A 139 -17.05 -3.14 15.09
N LEU A 140 -15.91 -3.60 14.57
CA LEU A 140 -14.76 -4.04 15.35
C LEU A 140 -13.88 -2.86 15.73
N THR A 141 -13.40 -2.87 16.97
CA THR A 141 -12.40 -1.94 17.48
C THR A 141 -11.03 -2.62 17.42
N PRO A 142 -9.98 -1.96 16.87
CA PRO A 142 -8.63 -2.52 16.91
C PRO A 142 -8.18 -2.85 18.33
N VAL A 143 -7.40 -3.92 18.48
CA VAL A 143 -6.98 -4.43 19.81
C VAL A 143 -6.22 -3.38 20.60
N GLU A 144 -5.40 -2.58 19.91
CA GLU A 144 -4.62 -1.50 20.51
C GLU A 144 -5.51 -0.44 21.18
N GLU A 145 -6.78 -0.36 20.79
CA GLU A 145 -7.79 0.57 21.30
C GLU A 145 -8.80 -0.09 22.25
N CYS A 146 -8.75 -1.42 22.41
CA CYS A 146 -9.59 -2.19 23.33
C CYS A 146 -9.19 -1.95 24.79
N LYS A 147 -9.45 -0.75 25.33
CA LYS A 147 -9.24 -0.39 26.73
C LYS A 147 -10.27 -1.10 27.63
N GLY A 148 -10.04 -2.39 27.92
CA GLY A 148 -10.90 -3.19 28.80
C GLY A 148 -12.07 -3.90 28.12
N ILE A 149 -12.13 -3.89 26.78
CA ILE A 149 -13.04 -4.72 26.00
C ILE A 149 -12.31 -6.02 25.67
N ASP A 150 -12.89 -7.16 26.01
CA ASP A 150 -12.39 -8.45 25.55
C ASP A 150 -12.46 -8.50 24.02
N PRO A 151 -11.33 -8.67 23.30
CA PRO A 151 -11.32 -8.78 21.85
C PRO A 151 -12.29 -9.84 21.32
N CYS A 152 -12.54 -10.90 22.08
CA CYS A 152 -13.47 -11.97 21.71
C CYS A 152 -14.96 -11.55 21.82
N ASN A 153 -15.26 -10.49 22.57
CA ASN A 153 -16.62 -10.00 22.84
C ASN A 153 -16.84 -8.60 22.25
N GLN A 154 -16.36 -8.38 21.02
CA GLN A 154 -16.58 -7.13 20.30
C GLN A 154 -18.03 -6.95 19.82
N PRO A 155 -18.46 -5.71 19.53
CA PRO A 155 -19.83 -5.42 19.13
C PRO A 155 -20.31 -6.26 17.95
N PRO A 156 -21.63 -6.53 17.87
CA PRO A 156 -22.22 -7.12 16.68
C PRO A 156 -22.07 -6.18 15.48
N ARG A 157 -22.26 -6.73 14.28
CA ARG A 157 -22.23 -5.95 13.03
C ARG A 157 -23.24 -4.78 13.11
N PRO A 158 -22.84 -3.57 12.70
CA PRO A 158 -23.77 -2.44 12.62
C PRO A 158 -24.95 -2.74 11.69
N ALA A 159 -26.16 -2.33 12.09
CA ALA A 159 -27.38 -2.55 11.32
C ALA A 159 -27.58 -1.57 10.14
N SER A 160 -26.76 -0.52 10.07
CA SER A 160 -26.86 0.51 9.02
C SER A 160 -26.52 -0.09 7.65
N LEU A 161 -27.37 0.14 6.65
CA LEU A 161 -27.11 -0.25 5.26
C LEU A 161 -25.86 0.44 4.69
N LEU A 162 -25.50 1.63 5.17
CA LEU A 162 -24.28 2.29 4.71
C LEU A 162 -23.01 1.55 5.17
N CYS A 163 -23.11 0.76 6.24
CA CYS A 163 -22.02 -0.07 6.72
C CYS A 163 -21.83 -1.35 5.90
N THR A 164 -22.78 -1.75 5.05
CA THR A 164 -22.64 -2.95 4.20
C THR A 164 -21.90 -2.68 2.90
N ALA A 165 -21.72 -1.40 2.52
CA ALA A 165 -21.10 -1.01 1.26
C ALA A 165 -19.72 -1.65 1.01
N PRO A 166 -18.76 -1.71 1.96
CA PRO A 166 -17.50 -2.40 1.72
C PRO A 166 -17.66 -3.88 1.39
N ARG A 167 -18.61 -4.57 2.03
CA ARG A 167 -18.92 -5.98 1.78
C ARG A 167 -19.49 -6.19 0.39
N GLU A 168 -20.43 -5.35 -0.02
CA GLU A 168 -21.02 -5.37 -1.36
C GLU A 168 -19.97 -5.10 -2.44
N ILE A 169 -19.05 -4.17 -2.19
CA ILE A 169 -17.95 -3.89 -3.11
C ILE A 169 -17.03 -5.10 -3.26
N LEU A 170 -16.66 -5.79 -2.17
CA LEU A 170 -15.86 -7.02 -2.27
C LEU A 170 -16.58 -8.10 -3.09
N LEU A 171 -17.88 -8.27 -2.88
CA LEU A 171 -18.69 -9.24 -3.64
C LEU A 171 -18.87 -8.88 -5.12
N SER A 172 -18.65 -7.61 -5.48
CA SER A 172 -18.67 -7.17 -6.88
C SER A 172 -17.36 -7.46 -7.63
N LEU A 173 -16.31 -7.87 -6.92
CA LEU A 173 -15.02 -8.20 -7.53
C LEU A 173 -15.09 -9.54 -8.29
N PRO A 174 -14.32 -9.68 -9.38
CA PRO A 174 -14.27 -10.93 -10.12
C PRO A 174 -13.70 -12.05 -9.24
N ASP A 175 -14.26 -13.25 -9.37
CA ASP A 175 -13.87 -14.45 -8.63
C ASP A 175 -13.96 -14.35 -7.09
N VAL A 176 -14.65 -13.34 -6.56
CA VAL A 176 -15.04 -13.27 -5.14
C VAL A 176 -16.44 -13.82 -4.95
N THR A 177 -16.57 -14.77 -4.03
CA THR A 177 -17.83 -15.47 -3.74
C THR A 177 -18.35 -15.12 -2.33
N PRO A 178 -19.67 -15.21 -2.09
CA PRO A 178 -20.23 -15.00 -0.74
C PRO A 178 -19.56 -15.84 0.36
N PRO A 179 -19.27 -17.14 0.18
CA PRO A 179 -18.59 -17.94 1.19
C PRO A 179 -17.18 -17.45 1.54
N GLN A 180 -16.43 -16.90 0.58
CA GLN A 180 -15.10 -16.34 0.85
C GLN A 180 -15.19 -15.07 1.70
N VAL A 181 -16.19 -14.22 1.45
CA VAL A 181 -16.42 -13.01 2.23
C VAL A 181 -16.95 -13.35 3.64
N ASP A 182 -17.79 -14.38 3.77
CA ASP A 182 -18.24 -14.89 5.08
C ASP A 182 -17.09 -15.50 5.89
N ALA A 183 -16.17 -16.21 5.22
CA ALA A 183 -14.96 -16.71 5.85
C ALA A 183 -14.03 -15.57 6.30
N LEU A 184 -13.90 -14.50 5.50
CA LEU A 184 -13.18 -13.29 5.90
C LEU A 184 -13.84 -12.65 7.12
N ASP A 185 -15.17 -12.46 7.12
CA ASP A 185 -15.93 -11.88 8.23
C ASP A 185 -15.69 -12.64 9.54
N THR A 186 -15.73 -13.97 9.47
CA THR A 186 -15.50 -14.87 10.60
C THR A 186 -14.06 -14.76 11.09
N LEU A 187 -13.08 -14.84 10.18
CA LEU A 187 -11.66 -14.75 10.51
C LEU A 187 -11.31 -13.41 11.16
N LEU A 188 -11.82 -12.29 10.66
CA LEU A 188 -11.54 -10.97 11.22
C LEU A 188 -12.14 -10.80 12.63
N ARG A 189 -13.27 -11.46 12.92
CA ARG A 189 -13.87 -11.48 14.25
C ARG A 189 -13.11 -12.38 15.23
N GLU A 190 -12.56 -13.50 14.77
CA GLU A 190 -11.83 -14.45 15.62
C GLU A 190 -10.35 -14.11 15.80
N LYS A 191 -9.72 -13.52 14.78
CA LYS A 191 -8.29 -13.22 14.74
C LYS A 191 -8.09 -11.72 14.81
N HIS A 192 -7.56 -11.26 15.94
CA HIS A 192 -7.40 -9.84 16.19
C HIS A 192 -6.01 -9.28 15.84
N SER A 193 -5.05 -10.13 15.47
CA SER A 193 -3.73 -9.69 15.02
C SER A 193 -3.84 -8.95 13.70
N MET A 194 -3.36 -7.70 13.67
CA MET A 194 -3.28 -6.89 12.46
C MET A 194 -2.59 -7.62 11.30
N LYS A 195 -1.51 -8.37 11.57
CA LYS A 195 -0.78 -9.12 10.55
C LYS A 195 -1.67 -10.16 9.88
N THR A 196 -2.39 -10.96 10.67
CA THR A 196 -3.30 -11.99 10.19
C THR A 196 -4.45 -11.39 9.38
N GLN A 197 -5.04 -10.30 9.88
CA GLN A 197 -6.14 -9.62 9.19
C GLN A 197 -5.70 -9.05 7.84
N LYS A 198 -4.51 -8.41 7.77
CA LYS A 198 -3.94 -7.91 6.50
C LYS A 198 -3.67 -9.04 5.51
N ASN A 199 -3.14 -10.17 5.97
CA ASN A 199 -2.90 -11.34 5.12
C ASN A 199 -4.20 -11.90 4.54
N ALA A 200 -5.27 -12.00 5.33
CA ALA A 200 -6.57 -12.46 4.84
C ALA A 200 -7.13 -11.56 3.72
N PHE A 201 -6.99 -10.24 3.85
CA PHE A 201 -7.33 -9.32 2.77
C PHE A 201 -6.44 -9.49 1.54
N LYS A 202 -5.13 -9.67 1.73
CA LYS A 202 -4.20 -9.92 0.63
C LYS A 202 -4.65 -11.15 -0.17
N GLU A 203 -4.86 -12.27 0.52
CA GLU A 203 -5.25 -13.56 -0.06
C GLU A 203 -6.57 -13.47 -0.83
N LEU A 204 -7.60 -12.82 -0.25
CA LEU A 204 -8.89 -12.60 -0.93
C LEU A 204 -8.73 -11.81 -2.24
N LEU A 205 -7.79 -10.88 -2.29
CA LEU A 205 -7.59 -9.99 -3.44
C LEU A 205 -6.64 -10.56 -4.50
N GLU A 206 -5.93 -11.67 -4.27
CA GLU A 206 -4.96 -12.19 -5.23
C GLU A 206 -5.59 -12.58 -6.58
N LEU A 207 -6.70 -13.31 -6.55
CA LEU A 207 -7.42 -13.72 -7.77
C LEU A 207 -8.03 -12.52 -8.52
N PRO A 208 -8.77 -11.60 -7.86
CA PRO A 208 -9.26 -10.38 -8.52
C PRO A 208 -8.16 -9.58 -9.22
N ILE A 209 -6.99 -9.44 -8.60
CA ILE A 209 -5.84 -8.74 -9.19
C ILE A 209 -5.39 -9.45 -10.47
N LEU A 210 -5.30 -10.78 -10.48
CA LEU A 210 -4.86 -11.54 -11.65
C LEU A 210 -5.84 -11.45 -12.81
N VAL A 211 -7.15 -11.48 -12.53
CA VAL A 211 -8.20 -11.37 -13.57
C VAL A 211 -8.16 -9.99 -14.21
N ILE A 212 -8.16 -8.92 -13.41
CA ILE A 212 -8.16 -7.54 -13.92
C ILE A 212 -6.89 -7.27 -14.73
N ARG A 213 -5.72 -7.73 -14.27
CA ARG A 213 -4.47 -7.62 -15.04
C ARG A 213 -4.53 -8.35 -16.37
N ARG A 214 -5.16 -9.53 -16.41
CA ARG A 214 -5.35 -10.28 -17.66
C ARG A 214 -6.26 -9.50 -18.61
N GLU A 215 -7.36 -8.95 -18.13
CA GLU A 215 -8.29 -8.14 -18.93
C GLU A 215 -7.62 -6.87 -19.47
N GLU A 216 -6.82 -6.16 -18.66
CA GLU A 216 -6.04 -4.99 -19.08
C GLU A 216 -4.98 -5.34 -20.14
N ALA A 217 -4.30 -6.49 -20.01
CA ALA A 217 -3.35 -6.97 -21.00
C ALA A 217 -4.02 -7.31 -22.34
N LEU A 218 -5.21 -7.92 -22.29
CA LEU A 218 -6.02 -8.21 -23.48
C LEU A 218 -6.53 -6.93 -24.15
N ALA A 219 -7.02 -5.96 -23.36
CA ALA A 219 -7.54 -4.69 -23.87
C ALA A 219 -6.44 -3.80 -24.50
N SER A 220 -5.21 -3.91 -24.01
CA SER A 220 -4.05 -3.18 -24.56
C SER A 220 -3.41 -3.85 -25.78
N GLY A 221 -3.95 -4.99 -26.26
CA GLY A 221 -3.42 -5.71 -27.43
C GLY A 221 -2.07 -6.41 -27.16
N SER A 222 -1.67 -6.54 -25.89
CA SER A 222 -0.43 -7.20 -25.50
C SER A 222 -0.67 -8.70 -25.29
N THR A 223 -0.46 -9.49 -26.34
CA THR A 223 -0.55 -10.95 -26.25
C THR A 223 0.71 -11.57 -25.65
N SER A 224 0.92 -11.44 -24.34
CA SER A 224 1.65 -12.47 -23.56
C SER A 224 1.68 -12.20 -22.05
N PRO A 225 1.05 -13.06 -21.23
CA PRO A 225 1.23 -13.06 -19.78
C PRO A 225 2.38 -13.98 -19.30
N VAL A 226 3.11 -14.66 -20.21
CA VAL A 226 4.06 -15.73 -19.85
C VAL A 226 5.54 -15.29 -19.90
N SER A 227 5.86 -14.11 -20.43
CA SER A 227 7.25 -13.62 -20.49
C SER A 227 7.80 -13.15 -19.13
N SER A 228 6.96 -12.93 -18.12
CA SER A 228 7.41 -12.49 -16.78
C SER A 228 7.92 -13.63 -15.89
N ILE A 229 7.62 -14.90 -16.19
CA ILE A 229 7.96 -16.03 -15.29
C ILE A 229 9.20 -16.79 -15.78
N LEU A 230 9.56 -16.69 -17.07
CA LEU A 230 10.74 -17.38 -17.64
C LEU A 230 11.63 -16.52 -18.57
N GLY A 231 11.38 -15.21 -18.66
CA GLY A 231 12.17 -14.32 -19.52
C GLY A 231 13.28 -13.60 -18.78
N GLY A 232 14.46 -14.23 -18.68
CA GLY A 232 15.73 -13.55 -18.48
C GLY A 232 15.97 -12.55 -19.60
N THR A 233 15.39 -11.37 -19.49
CA THR A 233 15.79 -10.19 -20.26
C THR A 233 16.49 -9.29 -19.27
N SER A 234 17.81 -9.42 -19.24
CA SER A 234 18.70 -8.42 -18.70
C SER A 234 18.38 -7.10 -19.40
N LYS A 235 17.52 -6.28 -18.79
CA LYS A 235 17.50 -4.85 -19.07
C LYS A 235 18.89 -4.36 -18.68
N LYS A 236 19.81 -4.31 -19.65
CA LYS A 236 21.08 -3.59 -19.51
C LYS A 236 20.69 -2.15 -19.19
N ILE A 237 20.90 -1.76 -17.94
CA ILE A 237 20.82 -0.37 -17.52
C ILE A 237 22.08 0.26 -18.12
N PHE A 238 21.91 1.05 -19.18
CA PHE A 238 23.03 1.60 -19.96
C PHE A 238 23.69 2.83 -19.31
N ASP A 239 23.28 3.22 -18.11
CA ASP A 239 23.91 4.30 -17.34
C ASP A 239 23.78 4.03 -15.84
N LEU A 240 24.54 3.05 -15.34
CA LEU A 240 24.78 2.93 -13.90
C LEU A 240 26.14 3.57 -13.59
N PRO A 241 26.24 4.52 -12.64
CA PRO A 241 27.52 5.02 -12.16
C PRO A 241 28.40 3.85 -11.69
N GLU A 242 29.69 3.84 -12.06
CA GLU A 242 30.63 2.73 -11.78
C GLU A 242 30.63 2.27 -10.31
N LYS A 243 30.31 3.17 -9.38
CA LYS A 243 30.26 2.92 -7.94
C LYS A 243 29.08 2.05 -7.46
N LEU A 244 28.10 1.75 -8.32
CA LEU A 244 26.92 0.93 -7.98
C LEU A 244 26.90 -0.43 -8.69
N VAL A 245 27.94 -0.75 -9.46
CA VAL A 245 28.12 -2.08 -10.04
C VAL A 245 28.65 -3.01 -8.95
N ILE A 246 27.77 -3.76 -8.31
CA ILE A 246 28.18 -4.85 -7.41
C ILE A 246 28.50 -6.05 -8.31
N PRO A 247 29.76 -6.51 -8.41
CA PRO A 247 30.09 -7.65 -9.24
C PRO A 247 29.42 -8.90 -8.67
N GLY A 248 28.54 -9.51 -9.47
CA GLY A 248 27.97 -10.82 -9.14
C GLY A 248 29.07 -11.87 -9.09
N LYS A 249 28.96 -12.83 -8.15
CA LYS A 249 29.91 -13.94 -7.95
C LYS A 249 30.22 -14.76 -9.23
N GLU A 250 29.39 -14.66 -10.27
CA GLU A 250 29.62 -15.28 -11.58
C GLU A 250 30.71 -14.58 -12.41
N PHE A 251 30.94 -13.28 -12.20
CA PHE A 251 31.98 -12.52 -12.91
C PHE A 251 33.38 -12.84 -12.38
N GLU A 252 33.53 -13.05 -11.06
CA GLU A 252 34.79 -13.52 -10.48
C GLU A 252 35.15 -14.94 -10.95
N ALA A 253 34.16 -15.79 -11.21
CA ALA A 253 34.37 -17.13 -11.75
C ALA A 253 34.83 -17.10 -13.23
N GLN A 254 34.25 -16.22 -14.06
CA GLN A 254 34.67 -16.03 -15.45
C GLN A 254 36.05 -15.36 -15.58
N VAL A 255 36.37 -14.39 -14.71
CA VAL A 255 37.70 -13.76 -14.67
C VAL A 255 38.78 -14.77 -14.26
N LYS A 256 38.49 -15.64 -13.27
CA LYS A 256 39.38 -16.75 -12.91
C LYS A 256 39.55 -17.76 -14.04
N TRP A 257 38.49 -18.06 -14.79
CA TRP A 257 38.56 -18.99 -15.92
C TRP A 257 39.42 -18.44 -17.07
N HIS A 258 39.30 -17.15 -17.39
CA HIS A 258 40.11 -16.50 -18.42
C HIS A 258 41.57 -16.25 -18.00
N GLN A 259 41.86 -16.04 -16.71
CA GLN A 259 43.25 -15.94 -16.22
C GLN A 259 43.99 -17.28 -16.25
N VAL A 260 43.29 -18.41 -16.08
CA VAL A 260 43.89 -19.75 -16.15
C VAL A 260 44.15 -20.21 -17.60
N HIS A 261 43.49 -19.62 -18.59
CA HIS A 261 43.66 -19.99 -20.01
C HIS A 261 44.59 -19.10 -20.84
N ASN A 262 45.06 -17.97 -20.30
CA ASN A 262 45.95 -17.04 -21.01
C ASN A 262 47.37 -16.95 -20.43
N SER A 263 47.77 -17.86 -19.53
CA SER A 263 49.16 -17.99 -19.11
C SER A 263 49.84 -19.15 -19.85
N ASN A 264 50.83 -18.79 -20.67
CA ASN A 264 51.75 -19.62 -21.45
C ASN A 264 51.28 -20.06 -22.82
N LEU A 265 51.57 -19.24 -23.84
CA LEU A 265 52.04 -19.70 -25.15
C LEU A 265 52.85 -18.57 -25.79
N ASP A 266 54.00 -18.24 -25.18
CA ASP A 266 55.02 -17.40 -25.80
C ASP A 266 55.93 -18.32 -26.64
N THR A 267 55.53 -18.60 -27.88
CA THR A 267 56.27 -19.47 -28.81
C THR A 267 57.36 -18.73 -29.60
N GLN A 268 57.67 -17.48 -29.25
CA GLN A 268 58.70 -16.69 -29.94
C GLN A 268 60.14 -16.98 -29.46
N SER A 269 60.33 -17.87 -28.49
CA SER A 269 61.67 -18.29 -28.00
C SER A 269 62.15 -19.67 -28.50
N LEU A 270 61.37 -20.38 -29.34
CA LEU A 270 61.68 -21.77 -29.74
C LEU A 270 62.35 -21.95 -31.11
N PHE A 271 62.56 -20.90 -31.90
CA PHE A 271 63.37 -20.96 -33.12
C PHE A 271 64.23 -19.69 -33.28
N GLY A 272 65.37 -19.67 -32.59
CA GLY A 272 66.44 -18.72 -32.88
C GLY A 272 67.09 -19.08 -34.23
N ALA A 273 66.97 -18.17 -35.20
CA ALA A 273 67.74 -18.19 -36.43
C ALA A 273 68.67 -16.97 -36.43
N GLN A 274 69.90 -17.17 -35.95
CA GLN A 274 71.17 -16.74 -36.54
C GLN A 274 72.33 -17.29 -35.71
#